data_AF-A0A399NTZ7-F1
#
_entry.id   AF-A0A399NTZ7-F1
#
_cell.length_a   1.000
_cell.length_b   1.000
_cell.length_c   1.000
_cell.angle_alpha   90.00
_cell.angle_beta   90.00
_cell.angle_gamma   90.00
#
_symmetry.space_group_name_H-M   'P 1'
#
loop_
_entity.id
_entity.type
_entity.pdbx_description
1 polymer ?
#
loop_
_entity_poly.entity_id
_entity_poly.type
_entity_poly.pdbx_seq_one_letter_code
_entity_poly.pdbx_strand_id
1 'polypeptide(L)'
;MVRAHAAGRHSRDDVARTALRILDEHGLPDFTMRRLGAALDVQPSALYWHFPDKQSLLAELADRIVAEAEAEDDAEIAADRRADWQERVRHAAVVLRAALLAHRDGAEVVASTTAMGLGATAA
;
A
#
# COMPACT_ATOMS: atom_id res chain seq x y z
N MET A 1 8.50 42.23 0.15
CA MET A 1 8.48 41.25 1.25
C MET A 1 7.30 40.29 1.04
N VAL A 2 7.43 39.36 0.09
CA VAL A 2 6.39 38.37 -0.22
C VAL A 2 6.71 37.11 0.59
N ARG A 3 5.84 36.77 1.55
CA ARG A 3 5.89 35.51 2.31
C ARG A 3 5.62 34.35 1.35
N ALA A 4 6.64 33.55 1.06
CA ALA A 4 6.48 32.27 0.37
C ALA A 4 6.00 31.20 1.37
N HIS A 5 4.98 30.44 0.98
CA HIS A 5 4.26 29.45 1.79
C HIS A 5 5.17 28.35 2.35
N ALA A 6 5.17 28.20 3.67
CA ALA A 6 5.52 26.95 4.33
C ALA A 6 4.29 26.02 4.36
N ALA A 7 3.90 25.50 3.20
CA ALA A 7 3.03 24.32 3.13
C ALA A 7 3.95 23.09 3.25
N GLY A 8 3.66 22.21 4.21
CA GLY A 8 4.58 21.18 4.70
C GLY A 8 5.08 20.24 3.62
N ARG A 9 6.37 19.88 3.70
CA ARG A 9 6.94 18.80 2.89
C ARG A 9 6.20 17.51 3.21
N HIS A 10 5.56 16.89 2.22
CA HIS A 10 5.00 15.55 2.36
C HIS A 10 6.11 14.53 2.56
N SER A 11 5.94 13.60 3.49
CA SER A 11 6.83 12.46 3.64
C SER A 11 6.47 11.36 2.64
N ARG A 12 7.36 10.37 2.48
CA ARG A 12 7.07 9.16 1.70
C ARG A 12 5.82 8.44 2.20
N ASP A 13 5.60 8.45 3.52
CA ASP A 13 4.41 7.86 4.15
C ASP A 13 3.13 8.64 3.84
N ASP A 14 3.15 9.98 3.89
CA ASP A 14 1.99 10.80 3.53
C ASP A 14 1.55 10.57 2.08
N VAL A 15 2.52 10.40 1.18
CA VAL A 15 2.27 10.07 -0.22
C VAL A 15 1.62 8.70 -0.35
N ALA A 16 2.15 7.67 0.32
CA ALA A 16 1.62 6.31 0.25
C ALA A 16 0.21 6.19 0.86
N ARG A 17 -0.04 6.81 2.03
CA ARG A 17 -1.38 6.85 2.65
C ARG A 17 -2.40 7.54 1.76
N THR A 18 -2.02 8.66 1.15
CA THR A 18 -2.92 9.37 0.22
C THR A 18 -3.17 8.57 -1.05
N ALA A 19 -2.16 7.84 -1.53
CA ALA A 19 -2.30 6.95 -2.67
C ALA A 19 -3.25 5.77 -2.39
N LEU A 20 -3.15 5.12 -1.22
CA LEU A 20 -4.12 4.09 -0.79
C LEU A 20 -5.55 4.64 -0.76
N ARG A 21 -5.75 5.83 -0.18
CA ARG A 21 -7.08 6.48 -0.17
C ARG A 21 -7.62 6.71 -1.58
N ILE A 22 -6.79 7.19 -2.52
CA ILE A 22 -7.20 7.37 -3.93
C ILE A 22 -7.54 6.03 -4.58
N LEU A 23 -6.77 4.99 -4.29
CA LEU A 23 -7.03 3.64 -4.78
C LEU A 23 -8.39 3.15 -4.28
N ASP A 24 -8.70 3.31 -2.99
CA ASP A 24 -9.97 2.91 -2.39
C ASP A 24 -11.16 3.66 -3.00
N GLU A 25 -11.03 4.97 -3.19
CA GLU A 25 -12.09 5.83 -3.72
C GLU A 25 -12.36 5.58 -5.22
N HIS A 26 -11.32 5.35 -6.01
CA HIS A 26 -11.41 5.40 -7.48
C HIS A 26 -11.01 4.12 -8.21
N GLY A 27 -10.29 3.22 -7.57
CA GLY A 27 -9.73 2.02 -8.18
C GLY A 27 -8.46 2.27 -8.99
N LEU A 28 -7.79 1.18 -9.33
CA LEU A 28 -6.52 1.14 -10.04
C LEU A 28 -6.58 1.73 -11.47
N PRO A 29 -7.65 1.53 -12.27
CA PRO A 29 -7.73 2.08 -13.62
C PRO A 29 -7.66 3.62 -13.65
N ASP A 30 -8.25 4.27 -12.64
CA ASP A 30 -8.27 5.73 -12.55
C ASP A 30 -7.11 6.30 -11.72
N PHE A 31 -6.27 5.44 -11.12
CA PHE A 31 -5.13 5.87 -10.31
C PHE A 31 -4.02 6.49 -11.18
N THR A 32 -3.66 7.75 -10.93
CA THR A 32 -2.59 8.46 -11.66
C THR A 32 -1.72 9.32 -10.75
N MET A 33 -0.44 9.48 -11.09
CA MET A 33 0.49 10.39 -10.37
C MET A 33 -0.01 11.83 -10.36
N ARG A 34 -0.71 12.26 -11.42
CA ARG A 34 -1.33 13.59 -11.50
C ARG A 34 -2.46 13.77 -10.47
N ARG A 35 -3.34 12.77 -10.32
CA ARG A 35 -4.39 12.80 -9.29
C ARG A 35 -3.79 12.82 -7.89
N LEU A 36 -2.75 12.02 -7.66
CA LEU A 36 -2.04 12.01 -6.39
C LEU A 36 -1.41 13.37 -6.06
N GLY A 37 -0.76 14.01 -7.04
CA GLY A 37 -0.20 15.36 -6.87
C GLY A 37 -1.29 16.38 -6.54
N ALA A 38 -2.41 16.35 -7.27
CA ALA A 38 -3.54 17.22 -7.00
C ALA A 38 -4.15 17.01 -5.60
N ALA A 39 -4.27 15.76 -5.14
CA ALA A 39 -4.78 15.45 -3.80
C ALA A 39 -3.85 15.92 -2.67
N LEU A 40 -2.55 16.04 -2.95
CA LEU A 40 -1.52 16.49 -2.02
C LEU A 40 -1.18 17.98 -2.18
N ASP A 41 -1.85 18.70 -3.11
CA ASP A 41 -1.51 20.09 -3.47
C ASP A 41 -0.03 20.29 -3.86
N VAL A 42 0.52 19.33 -4.61
CA VAL A 42 1.90 19.40 -5.14
C VAL A 42 1.97 19.07 -6.63
N GLN A 43 3.02 19.56 -7.28
CA GLN A 43 3.32 19.17 -8.65
C GLN A 43 3.73 17.68 -8.70
N PRO A 44 3.33 16.92 -9.75
CA PRO A 44 3.70 15.51 -9.87
C PRO A 44 5.21 15.26 -9.82
N SER A 45 6.02 16.22 -10.29
CA SER A 45 7.48 16.19 -10.19
C SER A 45 7.99 16.03 -8.75
N ALA A 46 7.26 16.55 -7.75
CA ALA A 46 7.62 16.42 -6.36
C ALA A 46 7.47 14.98 -5.83
N LEU A 47 6.51 14.22 -6.37
CA LEU A 47 6.26 12.83 -5.95
C LEU A 47 7.40 11.91 -6.36
N TYR A 48 8.08 12.21 -7.46
CA TYR A 48 9.19 11.42 -7.97
C TYR A 48 10.43 11.43 -7.08
N TRP A 49 10.52 12.36 -6.12
CA TRP A 49 11.53 12.32 -5.06
C TRP A 49 11.28 11.20 -4.03
N HIS A 50 10.05 10.74 -3.88
CA HIS A 50 9.68 9.66 -2.96
C HIS A 50 9.59 8.30 -3.67
N PHE A 51 9.06 8.30 -4.89
CA PHE A 51 8.87 7.09 -5.70
C PHE A 51 9.28 7.38 -7.14
N PRO A 52 10.33 6.73 -7.66
CA PRO A 52 10.88 7.06 -8.98
C PRO A 52 9.90 6.83 -10.13
N ASP A 53 8.88 5.99 -9.94
CA ASP A 53 7.81 5.73 -10.90
C ASP A 53 6.52 5.26 -10.20
N LYS A 54 5.43 5.12 -10.98
CA LYS A 54 4.14 4.62 -10.47
C LYS A 54 4.23 3.19 -9.95
N GLN A 55 5.07 2.34 -10.54
CA GLN A 55 5.17 0.93 -10.15
C GLN A 55 5.82 0.79 -8.77
N SER A 56 6.86 1.58 -8.49
CA SER A 56 7.50 1.67 -7.17
C SER A 56 6.54 2.15 -6.08
N LEU A 57 5.61 3.05 -6.41
CA LEU A 57 4.54 3.44 -5.49
C LEU A 57 3.53 2.30 -5.29
N LEU A 58 3.09 1.63 -6.35
CA LEU A 58 2.16 0.51 -6.23
C LEU A 58 2.75 -0.66 -5.45
N ALA A 59 4.05 -0.92 -5.59
CA ALA A 59 4.78 -1.87 -4.77
C ALA A 59 4.72 -1.52 -3.27
N GLU A 60 4.99 -0.26 -2.91
CA GLU A 60 4.84 0.19 -1.52
C GLU A 60 3.40 0.02 -1.01
N LEU A 61 2.38 0.21 -1.87
CA LEU A 61 1.00 -0.02 -1.46
C LEU A 61 0.73 -1.50 -1.25
N ALA A 62 1.25 -2.37 -2.12
CA ALA A 62 1.16 -3.81 -1.96
C ALA A 62 1.80 -4.27 -0.64
N ASP A 63 2.99 -3.76 -0.32
CA ASP A 63 3.70 -4.06 0.93
C ASP A 63 2.87 -3.70 2.15
N ARG A 64 2.21 -2.53 2.13
CA ARG A 64 1.32 -2.10 3.22
C ARG A 64 0.12 -3.01 3.38
N ILE A 65 -0.54 -3.37 2.28
CA ILE A 65 -1.70 -4.27 2.30
C ILE A 65 -1.31 -5.64 2.86
N VAL A 66 -0.16 -6.18 2.48
CA VAL A 66 0.33 -7.47 2.98
C VAL A 66 0.73 -7.36 4.46
N ALA A 67 1.40 -6.28 4.86
CA ALA A 67 1.81 -6.06 6.24
C ALA A 67 0.63 -5.97 7.22
N GLU A 68 -0.54 -5.48 6.78
CA GLU A 68 -1.77 -5.51 7.58
C GLU A 68 -2.22 -6.94 7.89
N ALA A 69 -2.11 -7.86 6.92
CA ALA A 69 -2.44 -9.26 7.12
C ALA A 69 -1.41 -9.97 8.03
N GLU A 70 -0.12 -9.66 7.85
CA GLU A 70 0.97 -10.23 8.68
C GLU A 70 0.83 -9.81 10.15
N ALA A 71 0.49 -8.54 10.41
CA ALA A 71 0.27 -8.05 11.77
C ALA A 71 -0.89 -8.78 12.48
N GLU A 72 -1.96 -9.10 11.75
CA GLU A 72 -3.11 -9.83 12.30
C GLU A 72 -2.78 -11.32 12.49
N ASP A 73 -2.02 -11.94 11.58
CA ASP A 73 -1.57 -13.33 11.72
C ASP A 73 -0.62 -13.51 12.91
N ASP A 74 0.33 -12.59 13.10
CA ASP A 74 1.26 -12.60 14.23
C ASP A 74 0.54 -12.48 15.59
N ALA A 75 -0.53 -11.69 15.65
CA ALA A 75 -1.35 -11.54 16.85
C ALA A 75 -2.03 -12.87 17.24
N GLU A 76 -2.57 -13.60 16.26
CA GLU A 76 -3.21 -14.90 16.47
C GLU A 76 -2.18 -15.99 16.84
N ILE A 77 -1.03 -16.03 16.16
CA ILE A 77 0.05 -16.98 16.48
C ILE A 77 0.55 -16.77 17.92
N ALA A 78 0.63 -15.51 18.38
CA ALA A 78 0.99 -15.21 19.76
C ALA A 78 -0.07 -15.72 20.76
N ALA A 79 -1.35 -15.71 20.38
CA ALA A 79 -2.47 -16.14 21.21
C ALA A 79 -2.58 -17.67 21.34
N ASP A 80 -2.40 -18.43 20.25
CA ASP A 80 -2.45 -19.91 20.29
C ASP A 80 -1.28 -20.59 19.56
N ARG A 81 -0.15 -20.68 20.28
CA ARG A 81 1.06 -21.39 19.83
C ARG A 81 0.88 -22.90 19.61
N ARG A 82 -0.26 -23.50 19.96
CA ARG A 82 -0.51 -24.94 19.80
C ARG A 82 -1.35 -25.28 18.56
N ALA A 83 -1.78 -24.29 17.79
CA ALA A 83 -2.54 -24.51 16.57
C ALA A 83 -1.79 -25.43 15.58
N ASP A 84 -2.51 -26.37 14.98
CA ASP A 84 -2.00 -27.25 13.93
C ASP A 84 -1.64 -26.42 12.67
N TRP A 85 -0.70 -26.92 11.85
CA TRP A 85 -0.21 -26.16 10.70
C TRP A 85 -1.32 -25.87 9.67
N GLN A 86 -2.31 -26.75 9.52
CA GLN A 86 -3.46 -26.53 8.64
C GLN A 86 -4.31 -25.35 9.13
N GLU A 87 -4.48 -25.20 10.43
CA GLU A 87 -5.26 -24.11 11.03
C GLU A 87 -4.53 -22.78 10.84
N ARG A 88 -3.21 -22.78 11.05
CA ARG A 88 -2.35 -21.61 10.80
C ARG A 88 -2.37 -21.16 9.35
N VAL A 89 -2.21 -22.09 8.40
CA VAL A 89 -2.28 -21.76 6.96
C VAL A 89 -3.67 -21.25 6.56
N ARG A 90 -4.73 -21.82 7.13
CA ARG A 90 -6.10 -21.34 6.91
C ARG A 90 -6.28 -19.92 7.45
N HIS A 91 -5.79 -19.66 8.65
CA HIS A 91 -5.85 -18.33 9.27
C HIS A 91 -5.12 -17.29 8.42
N ALA A 92 -3.85 -17.55 8.09
CA ALA A 92 -3.04 -16.70 7.22
C ALA A 92 -3.74 -16.38 5.89
N ALA A 93 -4.36 -17.39 5.25
CA ALA A 93 -5.11 -17.18 4.01
C ALA A 93 -6.37 -16.31 4.20
N VAL A 94 -7.05 -16.42 5.35
CA VAL A 94 -8.23 -15.62 5.67
C VAL A 94 -7.85 -14.17 5.93
N VAL A 95 -6.81 -13.91 6.74
CA VAL A 95 -6.37 -12.54 7.04
C VAL A 95 -5.78 -11.86 5.80
N LEU A 96 -4.99 -12.57 4.99
CA LEU A 96 -4.51 -12.06 3.71
C LEU A 96 -5.69 -11.71 2.80
N ARG A 97 -6.66 -12.60 2.66
CA ARG A 97 -7.86 -12.33 1.85
C ARG A 97 -8.63 -11.12 2.38
N ALA A 98 -8.72 -10.95 3.71
CA ALA A 98 -9.39 -9.80 4.30
C ALA A 98 -8.68 -8.49 3.95
N ALA A 99 -7.35 -8.43 4.09
CA ALA A 99 -6.56 -7.25 3.75
C ALA A 99 -6.64 -6.91 2.24
N LEU A 100 -6.55 -7.91 1.36
CA LEU A 100 -6.70 -7.70 -0.09
C LEU A 100 -8.07 -7.15 -0.49
N LEU A 101 -9.12 -7.47 0.28
CA LEU A 101 -10.49 -7.01 0.04
C LEU A 101 -10.83 -5.70 0.76
N ALA A 102 -10.02 -5.30 1.75
CA ALA A 102 -10.18 -4.02 2.45
C ALA A 102 -9.89 -2.84 1.50
N HIS A 103 -9.04 -3.07 0.50
CA HIS A 103 -8.68 -2.07 -0.50
C HIS A 103 -9.25 -2.39 -1.87
N ARG A 104 -9.81 -1.38 -2.52
CA ARG A 104 -10.34 -1.53 -3.88
C ARG A 104 -9.20 -1.89 -4.84
N ASP A 105 -9.40 -2.93 -5.63
CA ASP A 105 -8.39 -3.48 -6.54
C ASP A 105 -7.08 -3.93 -5.82
N GLY A 106 -7.12 -4.10 -4.48
CA GLY A 106 -5.96 -4.47 -3.67
C GLY A 106 -5.33 -5.80 -4.09
N ALA A 107 -6.17 -6.80 -4.39
CA ALA A 107 -5.73 -8.08 -4.95
C ALA A 107 -4.97 -7.93 -6.29
N GLU A 108 -5.41 -7.04 -7.18
CA GLU A 108 -4.74 -6.79 -8.46
C GLU A 108 -3.41 -6.06 -8.27
N VAL A 109 -3.37 -5.06 -7.37
CA VAL A 109 -2.13 -4.34 -7.01
C VAL A 109 -1.09 -5.31 -6.44
N VAL A 110 -1.47 -6.16 -5.48
CA VAL A 110 -0.56 -7.14 -4.90
C VAL A 110 -0.12 -8.16 -5.95
N ALA A 111 -1.04 -8.78 -6.68
CA ALA A 111 -0.68 -9.80 -7.67
C ALA A 111 0.23 -9.27 -8.79
N SER A 112 -0.03 -8.05 -9.29
CA SER A 112 0.77 -7.44 -10.35
C SER A 112 2.17 -7.05 -9.88
N THR A 113 2.30 -6.48 -8.67
CA THR A 113 3.61 -6.10 -8.10
C THR A 113 4.46 -7.32 -7.78
N THR A 114 3.87 -8.41 -7.26
CA THR A 114 4.56 -9.71 -7.09
C THR A 114 5.03 -10.27 -8.42
N ALA A 115 4.18 -10.27 -9.46
CA ALA A 115 4.54 -10.79 -10.78
C ALA A 115 5.70 -10.01 -11.44
N MET A 116 5.81 -8.71 -11.15
CA MET A 116 6.92 -7.85 -11.60
C MET A 116 8.18 -7.98 -10.72
N GLY A 117 8.13 -8.69 -9.59
CA GLY A 117 9.21 -8.77 -8.61
C GLY A 117 9.46 -7.45 -7.87
N LEU A 118 8.44 -6.59 -7.78
CA LEU A 118 8.53 -5.26 -7.19
C LEU A 118 7.90 -5.17 -5.79
N GLY A 119 7.00 -6.09 -5.42
CA GLY A 119 6.32 -6.13 -4.11
C GLY A 119 6.86 -7.18 -3.13
N ALA A 120 6.55 -6.99 -1.86
CA ALA A 120 6.98 -7.69 -0.65
C ALA A 120 8.42 -8.20 -0.71
N THR A 121 9.38 -7.29 -0.93
CA THR A 121 10.83 -7.57 -0.85
C THR A 121 11.33 -8.84 -1.56
N ALA A 122 10.86 -9.10 -2.79
CA ALA A 122 11.45 -10.04 -3.75
C ALA A 122 11.80 -11.46 -3.21
N ALA A 123 10.77 -12.30 -3.08
CA ALA A 123 10.75 -13.75 -2.75
C ALA A 123 10.47 -14.14 -1.30
#